data_AF-A0A963EYJ9-F1
#
_entry.id   AF-A0A963EYJ9-F1
#
_cell.length_a   1.000
_cell.length_b   1.000
_cell.length_c   1.000
_cell.angle_alpha   90.00
_cell.angle_beta   90.00
_cell.angle_gamma   90.00
#
_symmetry.space_group_name_H-M   'P 1'
#
loop_
_entity.id
_entity.type
_entity.pdbx_description
1 polymer ?
#
loop_
_entity_poly.entity_id
_entity_poly.type
_entity_poly.pdbx_seq_one_letter_code
_entity_poly.pdbx_strand_id
1 'polypeptide(L)' 'MDNLLEEHRELLKRGYKKGLLIASGPREPRTGGIIIARGDIHAVRELMSQDPYSVQEVANYSYISFTAVLSDKGFKQYLQ' A
#
# COMPACT_ATOMS: atom_id res chain seq x y z
N MET A 1 5.96 -8.88 17.99
CA MET A 1 5.88 -8.92 16.51
C MET A 1 4.44 -9.09 16.03
N ASP A 2 3.64 -9.95 16.66
CA ASP A 2 2.22 -10.15 16.27
C ASP A 2 1.37 -8.87 16.35
N ASN A 3 1.61 -8.02 17.36
CA ASN A 3 0.89 -6.75 17.49
C ASN A 3 1.14 -5.78 16.31
N LEU A 4 2.37 -5.74 15.78
CA LEU A 4 2.71 -4.87 14.65
C LEU A 4 2.04 -5.33 13.36
N LEU A 5 1.90 -6.64 13.18
CA LEU A 5 1.21 -7.19 12.01
C LEU A 5 -0.27 -6.84 12.03
N GLU A 6 -0.92 -6.88 13.18
CA GLU A 6 -2.34 -6.52 13.29
C GLU A 6 -2.53 -5.00 13.11
N GLU A 7 -1.71 -4.17 13.75
CA GLU A 7 -1.74 -2.72 13.57
C GLU A 7 -1.48 -2.29 12.11
N HIS A 8 -0.54 -2.96 11.44
CA HIS A 8 -0.28 -2.77 10.01
C HIS A 8 -1.52 -3.14 9.18
N ARG A 9 -2.18 -4.26 9.47
CA ARG A 9 -3.42 -4.66 8.78
C ARG A 9 -4.55 -3.66 9.00
N GLU A 10 -4.69 -3.12 10.20
CA GLU A 10 -5.68 -2.08 10.49
C GLU A 10 -5.42 -0.79 9.71
N LEU A 11 -4.16 -0.38 9.56
CA LEU A 11 -3.77 0.72 8.68
C LEU A 11 -4.17 0.46 7.23
N LEU A 12 -3.88 -0.74 6.70
CA LEU A 12 -4.26 -1.12 5.35
C LEU A 12 -5.79 -1.11 5.18
N LYS A 13 -6.57 -1.63 6.14
CA LYS A 13 -8.04 -1.57 6.13
C LYS A 13 -8.54 -0.13 6.05
N ARG A 14 -7.92 0.82 6.77
CA ARG A 14 -8.25 2.25 6.63
C ARG A 14 -7.96 2.77 5.23
N GLY A 15 -6.83 2.37 4.63
CA GLY A 15 -6.48 2.71 3.25
C GLY A 15 -7.49 2.20 2.22
N TYR A 16 -7.95 0.96 2.38
CA TYR A 16 -9.02 0.38 1.54
C TYR A 16 -10.35 1.13 1.72
N LYS A 17 -10.75 1.42 2.96
CA LYS A 17 -11.98 2.17 3.25
C LYS A 17 -11.97 3.58 2.64
N LYS A 18 -10.80 4.22 2.55
CA LYS A 18 -10.61 5.51 1.89
C LYS A 18 -10.53 5.42 0.36
N GLY A 19 -10.53 4.21 -0.21
CA GLY A 19 -10.36 3.99 -1.66
C GLY A 19 -8.93 4.24 -2.17
N LEU A 20 -7.97 4.49 -1.29
CA LEU A 20 -6.57 4.77 -1.64
C LEU A 20 -5.81 3.50 -2.05
N LEU A 21 -6.12 2.36 -1.42
CA LEU A 21 -5.44 1.09 -1.70
C LEU A 21 -6.27 0.21 -2.65
N ILE A 22 -5.58 -0.46 -3.56
CA ILE A 22 -6.14 -1.43 -4.52
C ILE A 22 -5.80 -2.85 -4.09
N ALA A 23 -4.54 -3.10 -3.73
CA ALA A 23 -4.07 -4.42 -3.32
C ALA A 23 -2.85 -4.31 -2.41
N SER A 24 -2.62 -5.33 -1.58
CA SER A 24 -1.45 -5.41 -0.70
C SER A 24 -1.13 -6.86 -0.37
N GLY A 25 0.14 -7.22 -0.29
CA GLY A 25 0.55 -8.58 0.10
C GLY A 25 2.05 -8.77 0.22
N PRO A 26 2.50 -9.91 0.76
CA PRO A 26 3.92 -10.25 0.83
C PRO A 26 4.49 -10.50 -0.58
N ARG A 27 5.77 -10.21 -0.76
CA ARG A 27 6.55 -10.65 -1.92
C ARG A 27 6.87 -12.14 -1.81
N GLU A 28 7.10 -12.79 -2.93
CA GLU A 28 7.68 -14.14 -3.01
C GLU A 28 9.01 -14.06 -3.78
N PRO A 29 10.17 -14.33 -3.15
CA PRO A 29 10.39 -14.73 -1.75
C PRO A 29 10.04 -13.61 -0.75
N ARG A 30 9.74 -13.99 0.50
CA ARG A 30 9.23 -13.14 1.60
C ARG A 30 10.24 -12.13 2.15
N THR A 31 10.73 -11.27 1.27
CA THR A 31 11.72 -10.20 1.51
C THR A 31 11.08 -8.83 1.72
N GLY A 32 9.75 -8.74 1.72
CA GLY A 32 9.00 -7.50 1.92
C GLY A 32 7.55 -7.64 1.46
N GLY A 33 6.90 -6.50 1.21
CA GLY A 33 5.54 -6.43 0.69
C GLY A 33 5.42 -5.61 -0.60
N ILE A 34 4.30 -5.75 -1.28
CA ILE A 34 3.85 -4.86 -2.35
C ILE A 34 2.52 -4.26 -1.91
N ILE A 35 2.36 -2.97 -2.15
CA ILE A 35 1.09 -2.25 -2.02
C ILE A 35 0.85 -1.54 -3.35
N ILE A 36 -0.32 -1.77 -3.94
CA ILE A 36 -0.82 -1.05 -5.09
C ILE A 36 -1.83 -0.04 -4.57
N ALA A 37 -1.58 1.23 -4.84
CA ALA A 37 -2.43 2.34 -4.46
C ALA A 37 -2.86 3.14 -5.69
N ARG A 38 -3.95 3.89 -5.56
CA ARG A 38 -4.41 4.87 -6.55
C ARG A 38 -4.43 6.27 -5.95
N GLY A 39 -4.39 7.27 -6.83
CA GLY A 39 -4.50 8.68 -6.46
C GLY A 39 -3.15 9.34 -6.17
N ASP A 40 -3.20 10.40 -5.37
CA ASP A 40 -2.05 11.25 -5.09
C ASP A 40 -1.00 10.58 -4.20
N ILE A 41 0.27 10.77 -4.57
CA ILE A 41 1.40 10.14 -3.86
C ILE A 41 1.59 10.71 -2.45
N HIS A 42 1.25 11.98 -2.21
CA HIS A 42 1.36 12.56 -0.87
C HIS A 42 0.34 11.94 0.09
N ALA A 43 -0.91 11.74 -0.36
CA ALA A 43 -1.92 11.04 0.43
C ALA A 43 -1.51 9.59 0.79
N VAL A 44 -0.87 8.87 -0.15
CA VAL A 44 -0.34 7.52 0.12
C VAL A 44 0.81 7.58 1.11
N ARG A 45 1.75 8.52 0.97
CA ARG A 45 2.87 8.68 1.90
C ARG A 45 2.42 9.07 3.30
N GLU A 46 1.41 9.93 3.43
CA GLU A 46 0.82 10.31 4.72
C GLU A 46 0.14 9.12 5.40
N LEU A 47 -0.54 8.25 4.63
CA LEU A 47 -1.08 7.01 5.17
C LEU A 47 0.04 6.08 5.64
N MET A 48 1.08 5.87 4.82
CA MET A 48 2.17 4.94 5.11
C MET A 48 3.13 5.46 6.21
N SER A 49 3.23 6.77 6.43
CA SER A 49 4.02 7.31 7.54
C SER A 49 3.43 6.99 8.91
N GLN A 50 2.15 6.57 8.96
CA GLN A 50 1.48 6.10 10.17
C GLN A 50 1.59 4.58 10.36
N ASP A 51 2.25 3.88 9.44
CA ASP A 51 2.45 2.45 9.53
C ASP A 51 3.35 2.12 10.71
N PRO A 52 2.97 1.21 11.64
CA PRO A 52 3.84 0.80 12.73
C PRO A 52 5.20 0.31 12.23
N TYR A 53 5.28 -0.24 11.02
CA TYR A 53 6.56 -0.64 10.44
C TYR A 53 7.45 0.54 10.06
N SER A 54 6.86 1.65 9.62
CA SER A 54 7.59 2.87 9.33
C SER A 54 8.00 3.59 10.62
N VAL A 55 7.10 3.67 11.59
CA VAL A 55 7.34 4.37 12.87
C VAL A 55 8.41 3.68 13.71
N GLN A 56 8.46 2.35 13.68
CA GLN A 56 9.48 1.58 14.40
C GLN A 56 10.73 1.29 13.56
N GLU A 57 10.83 1.90 12.38
CA GLU A 57 11.97 1.76 11.44
C GLU A 57 12.32 0.30 11.09
N VAL A 58 11.31 -0.59 11.11
CA VAL A 58 11.48 -2.02 10.79
C VAL A 58 11.22 -2.35 9.33
N ALA A 59 10.80 -1.37 8.52
CA ALA A 59 10.63 -1.52 7.08
C ALA A 59 11.04 -0.27 6.30
N ASN A 60 11.68 -0.49 5.15
CA ASN A 60 11.98 0.57 4.19
C ASN A 60 10.90 0.62 3.10
N TYR A 61 10.35 1.82 2.87
CA TYR A 61 9.36 2.06 1.82
C TYR A 61 10.02 2.70 0.60
N SER A 62 9.78 2.12 -0.57
CA SER A 62 10.10 2.71 -1.87
C SER A 62 8.79 2.99 -2.60
N TYR A 63 8.71 4.16 -3.22
CA TYR A 63 7.51 4.65 -3.89
C TYR A 63 7.82 4.86 -5.38
N ILE A 64 7.02 4.26 -6.24
CA ILE A 64 7.13 4.40 -7.69
C ILE A 64 5.76 4.80 -8.22
N SER A 65 5.64 6.04 -8.69
CA SER A 65 4.45 6.52 -9.38
C SER A 65 4.56 6.22 -10.87
N PHE A 66 3.47 5.75 -11.47
CA PHE A 66 3.39 5.52 -12.91
C PHE A 66 1.98 5.79 -13.42
N THR A 67 1.85 6.01 -14.72
CA THR A 67 0.55 6.10 -15.41
C THR A 67 0.36 4.85 -16.26
N ALA A 68 -0.69 4.08 -16.01
CA ALA A 68 -1.00 2.90 -16.80
C ALA A 68 -1.56 3.31 -18.17
N VAL A 69 -0.76 3.16 -19.23
CA VAL A 69 -1.19 3.45 -20.62
C VAL A 69 -2.05 2.33 -21.19
N LEU A 70 -1.75 1.08 -20.83
CA LEU A 70 -2.49 -0.11 -21.24
C LEU A 70 -2.87 -0.94 -20.01
N SER A 71 -4.09 -1.48 -20.01
CA SER A 71 -4.59 -2.36 -18.96
C SER A 71 -5.73 -3.23 -19.47
N ASP A 72 -5.93 -4.39 -18.83
CA ASP A 72 -7.10 -5.24 -19.11
C ASP A 72 -8.40 -4.53 -18.73
N LYS A 73 -9.53 -4.92 -19.37
CA LYS A 73 -10.85 -4.36 -19.10
C LYS A 73 -11.22 -4.42 -17.61
N GLY A 74 -10.89 -5.51 -16.93
CA GLY A 74 -11.19 -5.69 -15.50
C GLY A 74 -10.38 -4.77 -14.59
N PHE A 75 -9.23 -4.26 -15.05
CA PHE A 75 -8.36 -3.41 -14.23
C PHE A 75 -8.75 -1.93 -14.27
N LYS A 76 -9.50 -1.49 -15.30
CA LYS A 76 -9.87 -0.09 -15.50
C LYS A 76 -10.63 0.52 -14.31
N GLN A 77 -11.39 -0.27 -13.56
CA GLN A 77 -12.10 0.17 -12.35
C GLN A 77 -11.17 0.67 -11.22
N TYR A 78 -9.88 0.36 -11.30
CA TYR A 78 -8.87 0.77 -10.31
C TYR A 78 -8.05 1.98 -10.75
N LEU A 79 -8.18 2.43 -12.00
CA LEU A 79 -7.36 3.50 -12.61
C LEU A 79 -7.99 4.91 -12.52
N GLN A 80 -9.19 5.03 -11.95
CA GLN A 80 -9.89 6.31 -11.76
C GLN A 80 -9.39 7.04 -10.53
#